data_AF-A0A925CYS0-F1
#
_entry.id   AF-A0A925CYS0-F1
#
_cell.length_a   1.000
_cell.length_b   1.000
_cell.length_c   1.000
_cell.angle_alpha   90.00
_cell.angle_beta   90.00
_cell.angle_gamma   90.00
#
_symmetry.space_group_name_H-M   'P 1'
#
loop_
_entity.id
_entity.type
_entity.pdbx_description
1 polymer ?
#
loop_
_entity_poly.entity_id
_entity_poly.type
_entity_poly.pdbx_seq_one_letter_code
_entity_poly.pdbx_strand_id
1 'polypeptide(L)'
;EATVKLNSGLYELLLNQSGARALHSNMQLVGPIQYTKEEVEFANSIMKEYGSEPQGIDGSIRALESTREEPDGGSTDVGDVSYIVPEISLGAVTAPDKAPWHSWVVVACGGMSIGHKGMLFAAKSLGATMVDLFENEKLRNEIRKEFEHRKGTDVWKAMLPDGPPPVPKQ
;
A
#
# COMPACT_ATOMS: atom_id res chain seq x y z
N GLU A 1 36.96 -18.18 -1.22
CA GLU A 1 35.89 -17.95 -0.24
C GLU A 1 34.95 -16.89 -0.79
N ALA A 2 33.63 -17.09 -0.70
CA ALA A 2 32.66 -16.07 -1.08
C ALA A 2 32.30 -15.23 0.15
N THR A 3 32.30 -13.91 0.01
CA THR A 3 31.85 -12.98 1.07
C THR A 3 30.42 -12.55 0.78
N VAL A 4 29.51 -12.76 1.72
CA VAL A 4 28.13 -12.24 1.68
C VAL A 4 28.10 -10.92 2.44
N LYS A 5 27.56 -9.87 1.82
CA LYS A 5 27.36 -8.57 2.45
C LYS A 5 25.87 -8.21 2.42
N LEU A 6 25.28 -8.04 3.59
CA LEU A 6 23.92 -7.54 3.74
C LEU A 6 23.93 -6.01 3.58
N ASN A 7 23.25 -5.50 2.54
CA ASN A 7 23.19 -4.06 2.27
C ASN A 7 21.93 -3.40 2.84
N SER A 8 20.86 -4.17 3.04
CA SER A 8 19.57 -3.72 3.55
C SER A 8 18.75 -4.92 4.03
N GLY A 9 17.83 -4.69 4.97
CA GLY A 9 16.85 -5.68 5.40
C GLY A 9 15.72 -4.97 6.16
N LEU A 10 14.49 -5.38 5.88
CA LEU A 10 13.26 -4.83 6.46
C LEU A 10 12.37 -6.00 6.88
N TYR A 11 11.54 -5.80 7.89
CA TYR A 11 10.55 -6.80 8.26
C TYR A 11 9.43 -6.84 7.21
N GLU A 12 8.77 -8.00 7.08
CA GLU A 12 7.50 -8.08 6.36
C GLU A 12 6.43 -7.25 7.07
N LEU A 13 5.31 -6.95 6.40
CA LEU A 13 4.22 -6.23 7.05
C LEU A 13 3.49 -7.11 8.06
N LEU A 14 3.39 -6.64 9.31
CA LEU A 14 2.55 -7.24 10.34
C LEU A 14 1.10 -6.82 10.13
N LEU A 15 0.31 -7.68 9.50
CA LEU A 15 -1.06 -7.40 9.09
C LEU A 15 -1.98 -7.08 10.28
N ASN A 16 -2.91 -6.13 10.08
CA ASN A 16 -4.02 -5.87 11.00
C ASN A 16 -5.37 -5.97 10.28
N GLN A 17 -6.05 -7.11 10.39
CA GLN A 17 -7.30 -7.35 9.68
C GLN A 17 -8.47 -6.53 10.24
N SER A 18 -8.50 -6.30 11.54
CA SER A 18 -9.54 -5.46 12.18
C SER A 18 -9.51 -4.05 11.61
N GLY A 19 -8.32 -3.45 11.51
CA GLY A 19 -8.09 -2.16 10.89
C GLY A 19 -8.39 -2.16 9.39
N ALA A 20 -7.96 -3.20 8.66
CA ALA A 20 -8.24 -3.33 7.23
C ALA A 20 -9.76 -3.42 6.92
N ARG A 21 -10.55 -4.07 7.78
CA ARG A 21 -12.03 -4.12 7.64
C ARG A 21 -12.68 -2.77 7.88
N ALA A 22 -12.21 -2.00 8.85
CA ALA A 22 -12.68 -0.64 9.08
C ALA A 22 -12.36 0.26 7.88
N LEU A 23 -11.11 0.21 7.39
CA LEU A 23 -10.69 0.92 6.19
C LEU A 23 -11.52 0.53 4.96
N HIS A 24 -11.75 -0.77 4.75
CA HIS A 24 -12.56 -1.26 3.62
C HIS A 24 -14.01 -0.77 3.68
N SER A 25 -14.60 -0.74 4.88
CA SER A 25 -15.95 -0.18 5.08
C SER A 25 -15.99 1.31 4.70
N ASN A 26 -14.94 2.06 5.02
CA ASN A 26 -14.81 3.46 4.63
C ASN A 26 -14.53 3.65 3.13
N MET A 27 -13.78 2.74 2.49
CA MET A 27 -13.67 2.72 1.04
C MET A 27 -15.05 2.56 0.39
N GLN A 28 -15.87 1.62 0.88
CA GLN A 28 -17.23 1.41 0.38
C GLN A 28 -18.12 2.64 0.58
N LEU A 29 -17.97 3.34 1.73
CA LEU A 29 -18.66 4.60 2.00
C LEU A 29 -18.25 5.71 1.02
N VAL A 30 -16.95 5.84 0.72
CA VAL A 30 -16.43 6.81 -0.26
C VAL A 30 -16.91 6.48 -1.69
N GLY A 31 -17.04 5.19 -2.00
CA GLY A 31 -17.49 4.68 -3.28
C GLY A 31 -16.37 4.54 -4.32
N PRO A 32 -16.62 3.75 -5.40
CA PRO A 32 -15.62 3.43 -6.40
C PRO A 32 -15.17 4.67 -7.20
N ILE A 33 -13.92 4.66 -7.64
CA ILE A 33 -13.38 5.72 -8.50
C ILE A 33 -14.04 5.61 -9.88
N GLN A 34 -14.61 6.70 -10.36
CA GLN A 34 -15.18 6.79 -11.71
C GLN A 34 -14.16 7.41 -12.67
N TYR A 35 -13.72 6.64 -13.65
CA TYR A 35 -12.86 7.13 -14.73
C TYR A 35 -13.70 7.51 -15.96
N THR A 36 -13.33 8.60 -16.62
CA THR A 36 -13.98 9.04 -17.85
C THR A 36 -13.51 8.20 -19.03
N LYS A 37 -14.21 8.32 -20.17
CA LYS A 37 -13.80 7.62 -21.39
C LYS A 37 -12.40 8.04 -21.84
N GLU A 38 -12.10 9.32 -21.73
CA GLU A 38 -10.80 9.90 -22.10
C GLU A 38 -9.68 9.36 -21.20
N GLU A 39 -9.94 9.18 -19.90
CA GLU A 39 -8.98 8.59 -18.97
C GLU A 39 -8.74 7.10 -19.27
N VAL A 40 -9.79 6.35 -19.61
CA VAL A 40 -9.66 4.94 -20.01
C VAL A 40 -8.94 4.81 -21.35
N GLU A 41 -9.21 5.69 -22.31
CA GLU A 41 -8.52 5.75 -23.60
C GLU A 41 -7.04 6.11 -23.42
N PHE A 42 -6.73 7.08 -22.56
CA PHE A 42 -5.36 7.43 -22.19
C PHE A 42 -4.65 6.24 -21.54
N ALA A 43 -5.27 5.60 -20.55
CA ALA A 43 -4.75 4.43 -19.86
C ALA A 43 -4.40 3.28 -20.82
N ASN A 44 -5.26 3.02 -21.80
CA ASN A 44 -5.00 2.00 -22.82
C ASN A 44 -3.91 2.42 -23.79
N SER A 45 -3.87 3.69 -24.19
CA SER A 45 -2.90 4.19 -25.16
C SER A 45 -1.49 4.18 -24.58
N ILE A 46 -1.33 4.64 -23.33
CA ILE A 46 -0.02 4.67 -22.68
C ILE A 46 0.56 3.26 -22.44
N MET A 47 -0.30 2.27 -22.15
CA MET A 47 0.13 0.87 -22.04
C MET A 47 0.61 0.31 -23.39
N LYS A 48 -0.07 0.65 -24.49
CA LYS A 48 0.37 0.27 -25.84
C LYS A 48 1.71 0.91 -26.19
N GLU A 49 1.91 2.19 -25.89
CA GLU A 49 3.19 2.90 -26.12
C GLU A 49 4.34 2.32 -25.28
N TYR A 50 4.04 1.84 -24.07
CA TYR A 50 5.01 1.08 -23.27
C TYR A 50 5.33 -0.31 -23.86
N GLY A 51 4.50 -0.83 -24.76
CA GLY A 51 4.64 -2.16 -25.36
C GLY A 51 3.96 -3.28 -24.57
N SER A 52 2.96 -2.95 -23.73
CA SER A 52 2.16 -3.90 -22.96
C SER A 52 0.71 -3.98 -23.45
N GLU A 53 0.04 -5.10 -23.16
CA GLU A 53 -1.37 -5.27 -23.50
C GLU A 53 -2.26 -4.32 -22.68
N PRO A 54 -3.12 -3.51 -23.32
CA PRO A 54 -4.01 -2.60 -22.61
C PRO A 54 -5.16 -3.36 -21.93
N GLN A 55 -5.20 -3.31 -20.60
CA GLN A 55 -6.25 -3.96 -19.79
C GLN A 55 -7.25 -2.97 -19.17
N GLY A 56 -7.14 -1.68 -19.53
CA GLY A 56 -7.97 -0.61 -18.98
C GLY A 56 -7.52 -0.14 -17.60
N ILE A 57 -8.45 0.49 -16.88
CA ILE A 57 -8.27 0.98 -15.53
C ILE A 57 -9.56 0.71 -14.75
N ASP A 58 -9.44 0.05 -13.59
CA ASP A 58 -10.56 -0.43 -12.79
C ASP A 58 -10.61 0.32 -11.47
N GLY A 59 -11.60 1.21 -11.30
CA GLY A 59 -11.81 1.96 -10.06
C GLY A 59 -12.72 1.27 -9.05
N SER A 60 -13.12 0.01 -9.29
CA SER A 60 -14.00 -0.74 -8.41
C SER A 60 -13.33 -1.10 -7.07
N ILE A 61 -14.13 -1.18 -6.01
CA ILE A 61 -13.66 -1.63 -4.70
C ILE A 61 -13.94 -3.12 -4.59
N ARG A 62 -12.88 -3.93 -4.63
CA ARG A 62 -12.97 -5.39 -4.49
C ARG A 62 -13.16 -5.78 -3.03
N ALA A 63 -13.70 -6.98 -2.80
CA ALA A 63 -13.79 -7.53 -1.45
C ALA A 63 -12.39 -7.76 -0.87
N LEU A 64 -12.26 -7.69 0.46
CA LEU A 64 -11.02 -8.08 1.14
C LEU A 64 -10.75 -9.56 0.88
N GLU A 65 -9.58 -9.85 0.33
CA GLU A 65 -9.11 -11.21 0.14
C GLU A 65 -8.58 -11.80 1.45
N SER A 66 -8.62 -13.13 1.56
CA SER A 66 -7.87 -13.83 2.59
C SER A 66 -6.37 -13.63 2.37
N THR A 67 -5.61 -13.49 3.46
CA THR A 67 -4.14 -13.48 3.39
C THR A 67 -3.64 -14.73 2.68
N ARG A 68 -2.88 -14.53 1.60
CA ARG A 68 -2.24 -15.62 0.84
C ARG A 68 -0.98 -16.07 1.58
N GLU A 69 -0.59 -17.33 1.40
CA GLU A 69 0.69 -17.85 1.94
C GLU A 69 1.90 -17.13 1.31
N GLU A 70 1.81 -16.85 0.01
CA GLU A 70 2.81 -16.12 -0.77
C GLU A 70 2.13 -14.91 -1.44
N PRO A 71 2.02 -13.76 -0.76
CA PRO A 71 1.45 -12.56 -1.36
C PRO A 71 2.43 -11.90 -2.34
N ASP A 72 1.90 -11.13 -3.29
CA ASP A 72 2.72 -10.24 -4.10
C ASP A 72 3.42 -9.22 -3.19
N GLY A 73 4.72 -9.01 -3.43
CA GLY A 73 5.57 -8.22 -2.54
C GLY A 73 5.82 -6.78 -3.00
N GLY A 74 6.36 -5.99 -2.07
CA GLY A 74 6.93 -4.67 -2.31
C GLY A 74 8.15 -4.46 -1.42
N SER A 75 8.76 -3.29 -1.48
CA SER A 75 9.83 -2.91 -0.54
C SER A 75 9.43 -1.61 0.15
N THR A 76 9.14 -1.71 1.46
CA THR A 76 8.70 -0.57 2.27
C THR A 76 9.21 -0.67 3.69
N ASP A 77 9.66 0.46 4.23
CA ASP A 77 10.06 0.63 5.64
C ASP A 77 8.88 0.53 6.62
N VAL A 78 7.64 0.63 6.11
CA VAL A 78 6.42 0.43 6.90
C VAL A 78 6.37 -0.96 7.54
N GLY A 79 7.04 -1.96 6.95
CA GLY A 79 7.26 -3.28 7.56
C GLY A 79 7.85 -3.18 8.97
N ASP A 80 8.92 -2.41 9.15
CA ASP A 80 9.55 -2.19 10.45
C ASP A 80 8.60 -1.48 11.43
N VAL A 81 7.90 -0.44 10.95
CA VAL A 81 6.93 0.32 11.77
C VAL A 81 5.79 -0.57 12.25
N SER A 82 5.32 -1.50 11.41
CA SER A 82 4.24 -2.44 11.73
C SER A 82 4.59 -3.42 12.85
N TYR A 83 5.87 -3.57 13.22
CA TYR A 83 6.29 -4.31 14.40
C TYR A 83 6.42 -3.45 15.66
N ILE A 84 6.27 -2.14 15.57
CA ILE A 84 6.36 -1.19 16.70
C ILE A 84 4.97 -0.72 17.12
N VAL A 85 4.10 -0.42 16.15
CA VAL A 85 2.72 0.03 16.35
C VAL A 85 1.77 -0.63 15.35
N PRO A 86 0.46 -0.73 15.67
CA PRO A 86 -0.52 -1.20 14.68
C PRO A 86 -0.50 -0.34 13.42
N GLU A 87 -0.45 -0.99 12.26
CA GLU A 87 -0.41 -0.37 10.94
C GLU A 87 -1.66 -0.75 10.14
N ILE A 88 -2.16 0.21 9.34
CA ILE A 88 -3.26 -0.01 8.40
C ILE A 88 -2.92 0.75 7.12
N SER A 89 -2.77 0.01 6.03
CA SER A 89 -2.38 0.53 4.72
C SER A 89 -3.51 0.48 3.70
N LEU A 90 -3.48 1.42 2.75
CA LEU A 90 -4.45 1.55 1.66
C LEU A 90 -3.75 1.56 0.31
N GLY A 91 -4.22 0.72 -0.61
CA GLY A 91 -3.94 0.85 -2.04
C GLY A 91 -5.07 1.60 -2.76
N ALA A 92 -4.71 2.54 -3.63
CA ALA A 92 -5.66 3.24 -4.50
C ALA A 92 -5.19 3.18 -5.96
N VAL A 93 -6.15 3.15 -6.88
CA VAL A 93 -5.87 3.03 -8.31
C VAL A 93 -5.44 4.39 -8.85
N THR A 94 -4.18 4.48 -9.27
CA THR A 94 -3.54 5.72 -9.76
C THR A 94 -2.88 5.55 -11.13
N ALA A 95 -2.94 4.34 -11.69
CA ALA A 95 -2.40 3.97 -12.98
C ALA A 95 -3.23 2.82 -13.59
N PRO A 96 -3.09 2.55 -14.89
CA PRO A 96 -3.76 1.44 -15.59
C PRO A 96 -3.42 0.08 -14.98
N ASP A 97 -4.26 -0.92 -15.24
CA ASP A 97 -3.97 -2.29 -14.81
C ASP A 97 -2.67 -2.79 -15.44
N LYS A 98 -1.89 -3.56 -14.67
CA LYS A 98 -0.55 -4.05 -15.01
C LYS A 98 0.47 -2.97 -15.39
N ALA A 99 0.24 -1.70 -15.02
CA ALA A 99 1.24 -0.67 -15.20
C ALA A 99 2.56 -1.06 -14.51
N PRO A 100 3.71 -0.89 -15.18
CA PRO A 100 5.01 -1.19 -14.57
C PRO A 100 5.36 -0.14 -13.54
N TRP A 101 5.37 -0.51 -12.27
CA TRP A 101 5.78 0.38 -11.18
C TRP A 101 7.24 0.81 -11.37
N HIS A 102 7.53 2.07 -11.02
CA HIS A 102 8.80 2.78 -11.32
C HIS A 102 9.04 3.13 -12.79
N SER A 103 8.00 3.13 -13.63
CA SER A 103 8.10 3.57 -15.03
C SER A 103 7.49 4.95 -15.27
N TRP A 104 7.77 5.51 -16.46
CA TRP A 104 7.18 6.75 -16.94
C TRP A 104 5.64 6.66 -17.12
N VAL A 105 5.08 5.45 -17.24
CA VAL A 105 3.62 5.23 -17.29
C VAL A 105 2.96 5.74 -16.02
N VAL A 106 3.51 5.37 -14.86
CA VAL A 106 3.00 5.79 -13.54
C VAL A 106 3.20 7.29 -13.34
N VAL A 107 4.33 7.85 -13.78
CA VAL A 107 4.58 9.30 -13.72
C VAL A 107 3.54 10.09 -14.51
N ALA A 108 3.26 9.67 -15.74
CA ALA A 108 2.29 10.34 -16.61
C ALA A 108 0.86 10.27 -16.03
N CYS A 109 0.45 9.12 -15.52
CA CYS A 109 -0.87 8.95 -14.89
C CYS A 109 -0.98 9.74 -13.57
N GLY A 110 0.10 9.77 -12.80
CA GLY A 110 0.21 10.52 -11.54
C GLY A 110 0.06 12.03 -11.73
N GLY A 111 0.56 12.57 -12.83
CA GLY A 111 0.48 14.00 -13.17
C GLY A 111 -0.86 14.48 -13.73
N MET A 112 -1.89 13.63 -13.76
CA MET A 112 -3.18 13.96 -14.34
C MET A 112 -4.35 13.49 -13.47
N SER A 113 -5.58 13.62 -14.00
CA SER A 113 -6.80 13.34 -13.26
C SER A 113 -6.90 11.90 -12.74
N ILE A 114 -6.28 10.92 -13.41
CA ILE A 114 -6.20 9.52 -12.92
C ILE A 114 -5.53 9.47 -11.55
N GLY A 115 -4.30 9.98 -11.43
CA GLY A 115 -3.57 10.03 -10.16
C GLY A 115 -4.28 10.87 -9.11
N HIS A 116 -4.84 12.03 -9.50
CA HIS A 116 -5.56 12.90 -8.57
C HIS A 116 -6.83 12.25 -8.00
N LYS A 117 -7.57 11.48 -8.81
CA LYS A 117 -8.75 10.74 -8.35
C LYS A 117 -8.36 9.64 -7.36
N GLY A 118 -7.28 8.90 -7.64
CA GLY A 118 -6.72 7.93 -6.69
C GLY A 118 -6.30 8.58 -5.37
N MET A 119 -5.61 9.72 -5.43
CA MET A 119 -5.22 10.52 -4.26
C MET A 119 -6.44 10.97 -3.43
N LEU A 120 -7.48 11.50 -4.08
CA LEU A 120 -8.70 11.95 -3.40
C LEU A 120 -9.46 10.78 -2.76
N PHE A 121 -9.55 9.64 -3.45
CA PHE A 121 -10.13 8.43 -2.89
C PHE A 121 -9.37 7.95 -1.65
N ALA A 122 -8.03 7.93 -1.72
CA ALA A 122 -7.17 7.54 -0.62
C ALA A 122 -7.33 8.48 0.59
N ALA A 123 -7.25 9.79 0.36
CA ALA A 123 -7.36 10.80 1.40
C ALA A 123 -8.71 10.73 2.13
N LYS A 124 -9.82 10.57 1.39
CA LYS A 124 -11.16 10.44 1.99
C LYS A 124 -11.30 9.14 2.80
N SER A 125 -10.82 8.02 2.25
CA SER A 125 -10.94 6.71 2.90
C SER A 125 -10.12 6.65 4.20
N LEU A 126 -8.87 7.14 4.16
CA LEU A 126 -8.01 7.25 5.35
C LEU A 126 -8.58 8.25 6.36
N GLY A 127 -9.09 9.40 5.89
CA GLY A 127 -9.70 10.42 6.76
C GLY A 127 -10.94 9.90 7.50
N ALA A 128 -11.85 9.22 6.81
CA ALA A 128 -13.02 8.59 7.44
C ALA A 128 -12.60 7.49 8.43
N THR A 129 -11.60 6.67 8.07
CA THR A 129 -11.04 5.65 8.98
C THR A 129 -10.42 6.27 10.23
N MET A 130 -9.76 7.42 10.08
CA MET A 130 -9.22 8.15 11.23
C MET A 130 -10.32 8.63 12.17
N VAL A 131 -11.45 9.12 11.65
CA VAL A 131 -12.62 9.48 12.48
C VAL A 131 -13.12 8.27 13.26
N ASP A 132 -13.29 7.11 12.62
CA ASP A 132 -13.69 5.88 13.31
C ASP A 132 -12.70 5.51 14.42
N LEU A 133 -11.39 5.62 14.14
CA LEU A 133 -10.36 5.35 15.14
C LEU A 133 -10.40 6.35 16.30
N PHE A 134 -10.77 7.62 16.09
CA PHE A 134 -10.93 8.60 17.16
C PHE A 134 -12.16 8.34 18.02
N GLU A 135 -13.30 8.03 17.40
CA GLU A 135 -14.60 7.94 18.09
C GLU A 135 -14.88 6.54 18.66
N ASN A 136 -14.33 5.48 18.08
CA ASN A 136 -14.63 4.11 18.45
C ASN A 136 -13.50 3.45 19.26
N GLU A 137 -13.60 3.53 20.59
CA GLU A 137 -12.65 2.88 21.50
C GLU A 137 -12.61 1.36 21.33
N LYS A 138 -13.76 0.73 21.06
CA LYS A 138 -13.83 -0.72 20.86
C LYS A 138 -12.99 -1.14 19.65
N LEU A 139 -13.08 -0.42 18.53
CA LEU A 139 -12.27 -0.67 17.34
C LEU A 139 -10.76 -0.57 17.65
N ARG A 140 -10.34 0.48 18.37
CA ARG A 140 -8.93 0.62 18.79
C ARG A 140 -8.46 -0.56 19.64
N ASN A 141 -9.29 -1.01 20.57
CA ASN A 141 -8.97 -2.16 21.43
C ASN A 141 -8.87 -3.47 20.63
N GLU A 142 -9.74 -3.67 19.63
CA GLU A 142 -9.68 -4.83 18.73
C GLU A 142 -8.41 -4.83 17.88
N ILE A 143 -8.09 -3.69 17.25
CA ILE A 143 -6.85 -3.48 16.48
C ILE A 143 -5.63 -3.76 17.35
N ARG A 144 -5.59 -3.20 18.57
CA ARG A 144 -4.46 -3.39 19.49
C ARG A 144 -4.33 -4.85 19.91
N LYS A 145 -5.45 -5.50 20.26
CA LYS A 145 -5.44 -6.91 20.65
C LYS A 145 -4.95 -7.82 19.52
N GLU A 146 -5.38 -7.58 18.28
CA GLU A 146 -4.88 -8.33 17.12
C GLU A 146 -3.39 -8.10 16.90
N PHE A 147 -2.93 -6.84 16.99
CA PHE A 147 -1.52 -6.48 16.87
C PHE A 147 -0.66 -7.20 17.91
N GLU A 148 -1.00 -7.13 19.20
CA GLU A 148 -0.23 -7.81 20.25
C GLU A 148 -0.24 -9.33 20.07
N HIS A 149 -1.36 -9.90 19.62
CA HIS A 149 -1.44 -11.33 19.34
C HIS A 149 -0.53 -11.76 18.18
N ARG A 150 -0.53 -11.00 17.07
CA ARG A 150 0.28 -11.32 15.89
C ARG A 150 1.76 -11.04 16.09
N LYS A 151 2.09 -9.93 16.76
CA LYS A 151 3.47 -9.59 17.14
C LYS A 151 4.03 -10.61 18.13
N GLY A 152 3.19 -11.16 19.01
CA GLY A 152 3.60 -12.14 20.01
C GLY A 152 4.74 -11.61 20.87
N THR A 153 5.87 -12.33 20.87
CA THR A 153 7.08 -11.95 21.62
C THR A 153 8.13 -11.24 20.77
N ASP A 154 7.85 -10.97 19.50
CA ASP A 154 8.82 -10.33 18.61
C ASP A 154 9.12 -8.92 19.10
N VAL A 155 10.41 -8.61 19.21
CA VAL A 155 10.90 -7.27 19.51
C VAL A 155 11.63 -6.78 18.28
N TRP A 156 11.13 -5.69 17.69
CA TRP A 156 11.76 -5.11 16.51
C TRP A 156 13.22 -4.77 16.81
N LYS A 157 14.10 -5.19 15.90
CA LYS A 157 15.52 -4.84 15.89
C LYS A 157 15.93 -4.63 14.45
N ALA A 158 16.68 -3.57 14.19
CA ALA A 158 17.25 -3.33 12.86
C ALA A 158 18.00 -4.57 12.37
N MET A 159 17.75 -4.96 11.12
CA MET A 159 18.50 -6.07 10.48
C MET A 159 19.94 -5.68 10.15
N LEU A 160 20.20 -4.37 10.07
CA LEU A 160 21.53 -3.83 9.86
C LEU A 160 22.23 -3.56 11.21
N PRO A 161 23.57 -3.71 11.28
CA PRO A 161 24.35 -3.28 12.44
C PRO A 161 24.21 -1.78 12.70
N ASP A 162 24.39 -1.37 13.95
CA ASP A 162 24.45 0.04 14.33
C ASP A 162 25.55 0.79 13.57
N GLY A 163 25.26 2.01 13.15
CA GLY A 163 26.21 2.91 12.52
C GLY A 163 25.59 3.77 11.42
N PRO A 164 26.31 4.81 10.94
CA PRO A 164 25.86 5.58 9.80
C PRO A 164 25.82 4.70 8.54
N PRO A 165 24.92 5.00 7.58
CA PRO A 165 24.92 4.29 6.30
C PRO A 165 26.31 4.40 5.65
N PRO A 166 26.80 3.34 5.00
CA PRO A 166 28.10 3.37 4.33
C PRO A 166 28.07 4.42 3.22
N VAL A 167 28.84 5.50 3.38
CA VAL A 167 29.01 6.52 2.33
C VAL A 167 30.05 6.00 1.34
N PRO A 168 29.72 5.83 0.05
CA PRO A 168 30.71 5.47 -0.95
C PRO A 168 31.81 6.55 -0.99
N LYS A 169 33.07 6.15 -0.93
CA LYS A 169 34.18 7.07 -1.24
C LYS A 169 34.10 7.34 -2.75
N GLN A 170 33.93 8.61 -3.12
CA GLN A 170 34.05 9.06 -4.52
C GLN A 170 35.47 8.87 -5.02
#